data_AF-A0AAE1GIA7-F1
#
_entry.id   AF-A0AAE1GIA7-F1
#
_cell.length_a   1.000
_cell.length_b   1.000
_cell.length_c   1.000
_cell.angle_alpha   90.00
_cell.angle_beta   90.00
_cell.angle_gamma   90.00
#
_symmetry.space_group_name_H-M   'P 1'
#
loop_
_entity.id
_entity.type
_entity.pdbx_description
1 polymer ?
#
loop_
_entity_poly.entity_id
_entity_poly.type
_entity_poly.pdbx_seq_one_letter_code
_entity_poly.pdbx_strand_id
1 'polypeptide(L)'
;MESSTLKILLESQEGAFKSAMEIVVKQMNDQINKMKCKVSDLITSLEFTQREVDDLKSEIKDLEKEKKDAKTKIGILADQAESSDRKIKELEEKINQQEDYSRRKNVRIIGVEERDINETWEQTATTVTSLLGSKMQLPGVVLERPHRVGPRRCSRMK
;
A
#
# COMPACT_ATOMS: atom_id res chain seq x y z
N MET A 1 18.80 104.73 -12.56
CA MET A 1 18.01 104.06 -11.50
C MET A 1 17.34 102.77 -11.99
N GLU A 2 16.97 102.64 -13.27
CA GLU A 2 16.30 101.44 -13.81
C GLU A 2 17.21 100.19 -13.96
N SER A 3 18.52 100.37 -14.13
CA SER A 3 19.47 99.25 -14.28
C SER A 3 19.73 98.50 -12.97
N SER A 4 19.75 99.19 -11.82
CA SER A 4 19.97 98.57 -10.52
C SER A 4 18.76 97.76 -10.05
N THR A 5 17.54 98.22 -10.35
CA THR A 5 16.30 97.52 -10.01
C THR A 5 16.12 96.25 -10.84
N LEU A 6 16.46 96.28 -12.14
CA LEU A 6 16.50 95.09 -12.99
C LEU A 6 17.50 94.04 -12.50
N LYS A 7 18.68 94.47 -12.04
CA LYS A 7 19.70 93.57 -11.52
C LYS A 7 19.25 92.84 -10.25
N ILE A 8 18.63 93.57 -9.31
CA ILE A 8 18.07 93.00 -8.08
C ILE A 8 16.94 92.01 -8.39
N LEU A 9 16.10 92.31 -9.38
CA LEU A 9 15.02 91.42 -9.81
C LEU A 9 15.55 90.11 -10.40
N LEU A 10 16.59 90.20 -11.24
CA LEU A 10 17.27 89.03 -11.83
C LEU A 10 17.95 88.17 -10.76
N GLU A 11 18.67 88.78 -9.81
CA GLU A 11 19.29 88.07 -8.69
C GLU A 11 18.24 87.38 -7.79
N SER A 12 17.09 88.04 -7.56
CA SER A 12 15.96 87.44 -6.84
C SER A 12 15.35 86.25 -7.61
N GLN A 13 15.20 86.36 -8.93
CA GLN A 13 14.70 85.28 -9.78
C GLN A 13 15.66 84.09 -9.80
N GLU A 14 16.96 84.34 -9.91
CA GLU A 14 18.00 83.30 -9.88
C GLU A 14 17.99 82.55 -8.54
N GLY A 15 17.90 83.29 -7.42
CA GLY A 15 17.78 82.71 -6.09
C GLY A 15 16.53 81.84 -5.93
N ALA A 16 15.38 82.31 -6.43
CA ALA A 16 14.12 81.56 -6.40
C ALA A 16 14.20 80.27 -7.25
N PHE A 17 14.77 80.34 -8.46
CA PHE A 17 14.98 79.18 -9.32
C PHE A 17 15.92 78.16 -8.68
N LYS A 18 17.04 78.62 -8.11
CA LYS A 18 18.01 77.75 -7.43
C LYS A 18 17.38 77.03 -6.24
N SER A 19 16.58 77.74 -5.44
CA SER A 19 15.86 77.16 -4.31
C SER A 19 14.81 76.13 -4.75
N ALA A 20 14.02 76.44 -5.80
CA ALA A 20 13.06 75.49 -6.36
C ALA A 20 13.76 74.23 -6.89
N MET A 21 14.88 74.39 -7.59
CA MET A 21 15.68 73.28 -8.10
C MET A 21 16.25 72.42 -6.96
N GLU A 22 16.75 73.03 -5.88
CA GLU A 22 17.21 72.31 -4.68
C GLU A 22 16.10 71.48 -4.03
N ILE A 23 14.88 72.01 -3.95
CA ILE A 23 13.72 71.28 -3.40
C ILE A 23 13.39 70.07 -4.28
N VAL A 24 13.35 70.24 -5.61
CA VAL A 24 13.08 69.14 -6.55
C VAL A 24 14.15 68.06 -6.45
N VAL A 25 15.43 68.45 -6.41
CA VAL A 25 16.55 67.50 -6.26
C VAL A 25 16.45 66.74 -4.95
N LYS A 26 16.13 67.41 -3.83
CA LYS A 26 15.92 66.75 -2.54
C LYS A 26 14.77 65.74 -2.61
N GLN A 27 13.63 66.14 -3.17
CA GLN A 27 12.46 65.27 -3.30
C GLN A 27 12.74 64.05 -4.19
N MET A 28 13.45 64.23 -5.30
CA MET A 28 13.90 63.13 -6.15
C MET A 28 14.83 62.19 -5.39
N ASN A 29 15.79 62.72 -4.63
CA ASN A 29 16.73 61.92 -3.87
C ASN A 29 16.03 61.08 -2.79
N ASP A 30 15.02 61.65 -2.12
CA ASP A 30 14.18 60.93 -1.16
C ASP A 30 13.38 59.80 -1.82
N GLN A 31 12.83 60.03 -3.02
CA GLN A 31 12.13 58.98 -3.76
C GLN A 31 13.09 57.88 -4.21
N ILE A 32 14.28 58.23 -4.70
CA ILE A 32 15.33 57.28 -5.09
C ILE A 32 15.72 56.42 -3.88
N ASN A 33 15.93 57.03 -2.71
CA ASN A 33 16.27 56.31 -1.49
C ASN A 33 15.15 55.34 -1.06
N LYS A 34 13.89 55.78 -1.08
CA LYS A 34 12.74 54.91 -0.81
C LYS A 34 12.66 53.74 -1.78
N MET A 35 12.91 53.99 -3.07
CA MET A 35 12.91 52.95 -4.09
C MET A 35 14.06 51.96 -3.87
N LYS A 36 15.25 52.45 -3.51
CA LYS A 36 16.40 51.61 -3.17
C LYS A 36 16.12 50.68 -1.99
N CYS A 37 15.46 51.19 -0.94
CA CYS A 37 15.02 50.36 0.19
C CYS A 37 14.05 49.27 -0.26
N LYS A 38 13.00 49.61 -1.03
CA LYS A 38 12.04 48.63 -1.54
C LYS A 38 12.69 47.55 -2.42
N VAL A 39 13.64 47.93 -3.27
CA VAL A 39 14.40 46.98 -4.10
C VAL A 39 15.23 46.06 -3.21
N SER A 40 15.87 46.59 -2.17
CA SER A 40 16.61 45.77 -1.19
C SER A 40 15.70 44.77 -0.49
N ASP A 41 14.51 45.18 -0.06
CA ASP A 41 13.54 44.30 0.60
C ASP A 41 13.00 43.21 -0.34
N LEU A 42 12.80 43.55 -1.61
CA LEU A 42 12.40 42.56 -2.63
C LEU A 42 13.52 41.54 -2.90
N ILE A 43 14.78 41.96 -2.91
CA ILE A 43 15.92 41.04 -3.08
C ILE A 43 15.97 40.05 -1.93
N THR A 44 15.86 40.50 -0.68
CA THR A 44 15.89 39.60 0.49
C THR A 44 14.71 38.65 0.51
N SER A 45 13.51 39.11 0.14
CA SER A 45 12.34 38.25 0.01
C SER A 45 12.53 37.21 -1.10
N LEU A 46 13.12 37.59 -2.24
CA LEU A 46 13.38 36.67 -3.34
C LEU A 46 14.41 35.60 -2.94
N GLU A 47 15.49 35.99 -2.27
CA GLU A 47 16.48 35.05 -1.74
C GLU A 47 15.86 34.04 -0.76
N PHE A 48 14.94 34.49 0.09
CA PHE A 48 14.21 33.62 1.00
C PHE A 48 13.38 32.58 0.23
N THR A 49 12.57 33.04 -0.73
CA THR A 49 11.74 32.12 -1.54
C THR A 49 12.59 31.16 -2.39
N GLN A 50 13.77 31.59 -2.84
CA GLN A 50 14.68 30.72 -3.61
C GLN A 50 15.20 29.56 -2.75
N ARG A 51 15.50 29.80 -1.47
CA ARG A 51 15.90 28.74 -0.53
C ARG A 51 14.77 27.75 -0.30
N GLU A 52 13.54 28.24 -0.08
CA GLU A 52 12.38 27.36 0.09
C GLU A 52 12.15 26.48 -1.16
N VAL A 53 12.33 27.04 -2.36
CA VAL A 53 12.23 26.28 -3.61
C VAL A 53 13.31 25.20 -3.70
N ASP A 54 14.54 25.50 -3.29
CA ASP A 54 15.63 24.52 -3.30
C ASP A 54 15.41 23.40 -2.27
N ASP A 55 14.91 23.75 -1.08
CA ASP A 55 14.54 22.79 -0.03
C ASP A 55 13.43 21.86 -0.51
N LEU A 56 12.33 22.41 -1.07
CA LEU A 56 11.23 21.62 -1.62
C LEU A 56 11.68 20.71 -2.77
N LYS A 57 12.62 21.17 -3.60
CA LYS A 57 13.19 20.37 -4.68
C LYS A 57 14.02 19.20 -4.14
N SER A 58 14.67 19.37 -2.99
CA SER A 58 15.38 18.26 -2.33
C SER A 58 14.40 17.23 -1.77
N GLU A 59 13.34 17.68 -1.09
CA GLU A 59 12.30 16.81 -0.53
C GLU A 59 11.58 15.99 -1.61
N ILE A 60 11.27 16.60 -2.76
CA ILE A 60 10.69 15.89 -3.91
C ILE A 60 11.60 14.75 -4.38
N LYS A 61 12.91 14.97 -4.46
CA LYS A 61 13.86 13.91 -4.88
C LYS A 61 13.91 12.76 -3.89
N ASP A 62 13.87 13.06 -2.60
CA ASP A 62 13.87 12.04 -1.56
C ASP A 62 12.58 11.22 -1.60
N LEU A 63 11.43 11.88 -1.72
CA LEU A 63 10.12 11.22 -1.88
C LEU A 63 10.05 10.36 -3.16
N GLU A 64 10.63 10.82 -4.27
CA GLU A 64 10.72 10.03 -5.50
C GLU A 64 11.55 8.75 -5.31
N LYS A 65 12.64 8.85 -4.55
CA LYS A 65 13.49 7.70 -4.22
C LYS A 65 12.73 6.71 -3.32
N GLU A 66 12.10 7.19 -2.26
CA GLU A 66 11.29 6.35 -1.37
C GLU A 66 10.15 5.66 -2.12
N LYS A 67 9.47 6.38 -3.01
CA LYS A 67 8.42 5.82 -3.87
C LYS A 67 8.96 4.69 -4.75
N LYS A 68 10.15 4.86 -5.32
CA LYS A 68 10.80 3.83 -6.14
C LYS A 68 11.13 2.59 -5.30
N ASP A 69 11.68 2.78 -4.11
CA ASP A 69 12.03 1.69 -3.19
C ASP A 69 10.79 0.97 -2.64
N ALA A 70 9.70 1.69 -2.37
CA ALA A 70 8.42 1.09 -2.01
C ALA A 70 7.87 0.23 -3.16
N LYS A 71 7.95 0.73 -4.40
CA LYS A 71 7.47 0.00 -5.59
C LYS A 71 8.27 -1.30 -5.83
N THR A 72 9.58 -1.29 -5.62
CA THR A 72 10.40 -2.50 -5.75
C THR A 72 10.06 -3.53 -4.65
N LYS A 73 9.88 -3.08 -3.41
CA LYS A 73 9.44 -3.96 -2.30
C LYS A 73 8.08 -4.61 -2.58
N ILE A 74 7.12 -3.84 -3.11
CA ILE A 74 5.81 -4.37 -3.50
C ILE A 74 5.95 -5.46 -4.56
N GLY A 75 6.80 -5.26 -5.57
CA GLY A 75 7.06 -6.27 -6.60
C GLY A 75 7.61 -7.58 -6.02
N ILE A 76 8.62 -7.48 -5.15
CA ILE A 76 9.22 -8.66 -4.49
C ILE A 76 8.18 -9.41 -3.65
N LEU A 77 7.34 -8.69 -2.89
CA LEU A 77 6.30 -9.31 -2.06
C LEU A 77 5.22 -9.99 -2.92
N ALA A 78 4.85 -9.40 -4.05
CA ALA A 78 3.91 -10.01 -4.99
C ALA A 78 4.46 -11.33 -5.56
N ASP A 79 5.73 -11.35 -5.98
CA ASP A 79 6.39 -12.56 -6.49
C ASP A 79 6.48 -13.65 -5.41
N GLN A 80 6.76 -13.27 -4.15
CA GLN A 80 6.79 -14.19 -3.02
C GLN A 80 5.40 -14.77 -2.70
N ALA A 81 4.34 -13.96 -2.78
CA ALA A 81 2.98 -14.42 -2.59
C ALA A 81 2.60 -15.45 -3.68
N GLU A 82 2.88 -15.15 -4.94
CA GLU A 82 2.60 -16.07 -6.04
C GLU A 82 3.37 -17.39 -5.91
N SER A 83 4.65 -17.34 -5.52
CA SER A 83 5.46 -18.52 -5.24
C SER A 83 4.86 -19.38 -4.11
N SER A 84 4.33 -18.73 -3.07
CA SER A 84 3.72 -19.41 -1.93
C SER A 84 2.39 -20.07 -2.33
N ASP A 85 1.56 -19.39 -3.10
CA ASP A 85 0.30 -19.94 -3.63
C ASP A 85 0.53 -21.17 -4.52
N ARG A 86 1.57 -21.13 -5.36
CA ARG A 86 1.97 -22.29 -6.18
C ARG A 86 2.36 -23.49 -5.31
N LYS A 87 3.14 -23.26 -4.24
CA LYS A 87 3.53 -24.31 -3.30
C LYS A 87 2.34 -24.87 -2.54
N ILE A 88 1.39 -24.04 -2.15
CA ILE A 88 0.16 -24.48 -1.47
C ILE A 88 -0.60 -25.44 -2.39
N LYS A 89 -0.83 -25.07 -3.65
CA LYS A 89 -1.52 -25.94 -4.62
C LYS A 89 -0.79 -27.27 -4.82
N GLU A 90 0.54 -27.23 -4.96
CA GLU A 90 1.33 -28.46 -5.10
C GLU A 90 1.21 -29.38 -3.87
N LEU A 91 1.21 -28.80 -2.66
CA LEU A 91 1.04 -29.55 -1.42
C LEU A 91 -0.37 -30.12 -1.28
N GLU A 92 -1.39 -29.35 -1.67
CA GLU A 92 -2.79 -29.83 -1.70
C GLU A 92 -2.96 -31.03 -2.63
N GLU A 93 -2.37 -30.97 -3.84
CA GLU A 93 -2.38 -32.09 -4.78
C GLU A 93 -1.67 -33.33 -4.19
N LYS A 94 -0.51 -33.14 -3.54
CA LYS A 94 0.20 -34.24 -2.87
C LYS A 94 -0.62 -34.85 -1.73
N ILE A 95 -1.30 -34.04 -0.93
CA ILE A 95 -2.18 -34.52 0.14
C ILE A 95 -3.32 -35.35 -0.44
N ASN A 96 -3.99 -34.86 -1.49
CA ASN A 96 -5.08 -35.59 -2.15
C ASN A 96 -4.59 -36.93 -2.70
N GLN A 97 -3.44 -36.96 -3.38
CA GLN A 97 -2.83 -38.19 -3.87
C GLN A 97 -2.52 -39.17 -2.74
N GLN A 98 -1.98 -38.68 -1.62
CA GLN A 98 -1.68 -39.50 -0.46
C GLN A 98 -2.94 -40.04 0.21
N GLU A 99 -4.00 -39.24 0.30
CA GLU A 99 -5.30 -39.64 0.84
C GLU A 99 -5.95 -40.72 -0.03
N ASP A 100 -5.94 -40.53 -1.36
CA ASP A 100 -6.43 -41.50 -2.33
C ASP A 100 -5.67 -42.81 -2.25
N TYR A 101 -4.33 -42.75 -2.19
CA TYR A 101 -3.50 -43.95 -2.06
C TYR A 101 -3.78 -44.69 -0.75
N SER A 102 -3.94 -43.95 0.36
CA SER A 102 -4.23 -44.52 1.68
C SER A 102 -5.63 -45.13 1.76
N ARG A 103 -6.61 -44.60 0.99
CA ARG A 103 -8.00 -45.07 0.98
C ARG A 103 -8.32 -46.04 -0.15
N ARG A 104 -7.38 -46.31 -1.06
CA ARG A 104 -7.60 -47.12 -2.26
C ARG A 104 -8.19 -48.50 -1.99
N LYS A 105 -7.86 -49.11 -0.86
CA LYS A 105 -8.35 -50.43 -0.43
C LYS A 105 -9.48 -50.36 0.60
N ASN A 106 -10.00 -49.17 0.88
CA ASN A 106 -11.06 -48.96 1.86
C ASN A 106 -12.39 -48.80 1.14
N VAL A 107 -13.41 -49.52 1.61
CA VAL A 107 -14.79 -49.40 1.13
C VAL A 107 -15.67 -48.93 2.27
N ARG A 108 -16.54 -47.96 2.00
CA ARG A 108 -17.55 -47.50 2.96
C ARG A 108 -18.90 -48.11 2.61
N ILE A 109 -19.41 -48.95 3.48
CA ILE A 109 -20.75 -49.54 3.37
C ILE A 109 -21.71 -48.70 4.21
N ILE A 110 -22.82 -48.26 3.61
CA ILE A 110 -23.82 -47.40 4.25
C ILE A 110 -25.12 -48.20 4.35
N GLY A 111 -25.89 -48.00 5.42
CA GLY A 111 -27.18 -48.67 5.62
C GLY A 111 -27.08 -50.05 6.30
N VAL A 112 -25.97 -50.33 6.98
CA VAL A 112 -25.83 -51.52 7.83
C VAL A 112 -26.39 -51.21 9.21
N GLU A 113 -27.37 -51.98 9.66
CA GLU A 113 -27.98 -51.84 10.99
C GLU A 113 -26.92 -51.85 12.10
N GLU A 114 -27.12 -51.00 13.11
CA GLU A 114 -26.25 -50.88 14.27
C GLU A 114 -26.70 -51.89 15.34
N ARG A 115 -25.79 -52.81 15.71
CA ARG A 115 -26.03 -53.81 16.75
C ARG A 115 -25.16 -53.43 17.95
N ASP A 116 -25.79 -52.79 18.94
CA ASP A 116 -25.23 -52.31 20.20
C ASP A 116 -24.07 -51.28 20.11
N ILE A 117 -23.90 -50.51 21.19
CA ILE A 117 -22.96 -49.38 21.28
C ILE A 117 -21.48 -49.84 21.25
N ASN A 118 -21.22 -51.10 21.62
CA ASN A 118 -19.87 -51.67 21.76
C ASN A 118 -19.64 -52.90 20.85
N GLU A 119 -20.00 -52.81 19.56
CA GLU A 119 -19.70 -53.85 18.57
C GLU A 119 -18.18 -54.06 18.45
N THR A 120 -17.71 -55.30 18.59
CA THR A 120 -16.28 -55.61 18.38
C THR A 120 -15.95 -55.69 16.88
N TRP A 121 -14.66 -55.55 16.55
CA TRP A 121 -14.19 -55.63 15.17
C TRP A 121 -14.52 -56.98 14.50
N GLU A 122 -14.50 -58.07 15.27
CA GLU A 122 -14.84 -59.42 14.79
C GLU A 122 -16.31 -59.56 14.41
N GLN A 123 -17.22 -59.06 15.26
CA GLN A 123 -18.66 -59.06 15.00
C GLN A 123 -19.00 -58.22 13.76
N THR A 124 -18.33 -57.07 13.61
CA THR A 124 -18.46 -56.23 12.41
C THR A 124 -17.99 -56.99 11.17
N ALA A 125 -16.85 -57.70 11.26
CA ALA A 125 -16.33 -58.51 10.17
C ALA A 125 -17.31 -59.60 9.74
N THR A 126 -17.88 -60.36 10.68
CA THR A 126 -18.84 -61.43 10.38
C THR A 126 -20.09 -60.87 9.70
N THR A 127 -20.60 -59.73 10.19
CA THR A 127 -21.76 -59.03 9.62
C THR A 127 -21.51 -58.64 8.17
N VAL A 128 -20.38 -57.99 7.91
CA VAL A 128 -20.00 -57.53 6.57
C VAL A 128 -19.78 -58.72 5.63
N THR A 129 -19.11 -59.78 6.07
CA THR A 129 -18.88 -60.99 5.26
C THR A 129 -20.19 -61.69 4.90
N SER A 130 -21.13 -61.80 5.84
CA SER A 130 -22.47 -62.35 5.58
C SER A 130 -23.26 -61.49 4.59
N LEU A 131 -23.18 -60.16 4.71
CA LEU A 131 -23.83 -59.22 3.80
C LEU A 131 -23.25 -59.32 2.38
N LEU A 132 -21.93 -59.34 2.25
CA LEU A 132 -21.26 -59.47 0.95
C LEU A 132 -21.53 -60.83 0.29
N GLY A 133 -21.54 -61.92 1.07
CA GLY A 133 -21.89 -63.25 0.56
C GLY A 133 -23.35 -63.32 0.09
N SER A 134 -24.29 -62.82 0.88
CA SER A 134 -25.73 -62.92 0.58
C SER A 134 -26.21 -61.95 -0.50
N LYS A 135 -25.74 -60.69 -0.49
CA LYS A 135 -26.21 -59.65 -1.42
C LYS A 135 -25.37 -59.55 -2.68
N MET A 136 -24.04 -59.73 -2.57
CA MET A 136 -23.11 -59.53 -3.68
C MET A 136 -22.56 -60.84 -4.26
N GLN A 137 -22.85 -62.00 -3.65
CA GLN A 137 -22.34 -63.30 -4.07
C GLN A 137 -20.79 -63.35 -4.09
N LEU A 138 -20.15 -62.63 -3.16
CA LEU A 138 -18.69 -62.59 -3.01
C LEU A 138 -18.26 -63.37 -1.76
N PRO A 139 -18.11 -64.70 -1.83
CA PRO A 139 -17.61 -65.51 -0.72
C PRO A 139 -16.08 -65.34 -0.57
N GLY A 140 -15.59 -65.34 0.68
CA GLY A 140 -14.15 -65.40 0.96
C GLY A 140 -13.39 -64.05 0.93
N VAL A 141 -14.09 -62.92 1.09
CA VAL A 141 -13.44 -61.61 1.18
C VAL A 141 -12.61 -61.50 2.47
N VAL A 142 -11.31 -61.19 2.32
CA VAL A 142 -10.41 -60.95 3.44
C VAL A 142 -10.52 -59.48 3.88
N LEU A 143 -11.09 -59.27 5.06
CA LEU A 143 -11.22 -57.94 5.66
C LEU A 143 -10.05 -57.71 6.64
N GLU A 144 -9.28 -56.64 6.44
CA GLU A 144 -8.14 -56.34 7.30
C GLU A 144 -8.55 -55.59 8.59
N ARG A 145 -9.30 -54.48 8.46
CA ARG A 145 -9.70 -53.62 9.59
C ARG A 145 -11.15 -53.12 9.47
N PRO A 146 -12.16 -54.01 9.53
CA PRO A 146 -13.55 -53.60 9.54
C PRO A 146 -13.89 -52.89 10.86
N HIS A 147 -14.44 -51.68 10.77
CA HIS A 147 -14.86 -50.90 11.93
C HIS A 147 -15.99 -49.93 11.55
N ARG A 148 -16.79 -49.54 12.54
CA ARG A 148 -17.78 -48.46 12.41
C ARG A 148 -17.08 -47.11 12.49
N VAL A 149 -17.53 -46.14 11.70
CA VAL A 149 -16.93 -44.79 11.62
C VAL A 149 -17.51 -43.81 12.66
N GLY A 150 -18.35 -44.31 13.57
CA GLY A 150 -19.11 -43.53 14.55
C GLY A 150 -20.35 -42.85 13.95
N PRO A 151 -21.24 -42.31 14.81
CA PRO A 151 -22.44 -41.61 14.36
C PRO A 151 -22.05 -40.41 13.51
N ARG A 152 -22.72 -40.24 12.37
CA ARG A 152 -22.54 -39.03 11.56
C ARG A 152 -23.02 -37.84 12.40
N ARG A 153 -22.12 -36.92 12.75
CA ARG A 153 -22.53 -35.62 13.30
C ARG A 153 -23.47 -34.96 12.30
N CYS A 154 -24.74 -34.83 12.67
CA CYS A 154 -25.82 -34.28 11.84
C CYS A 154 -25.71 -32.75 11.63
N SER A 155 -24.51 -32.19 11.54
CA SER A 155 -24.27 -30.74 11.45
C SER A 155 -23.68 -30.31 10.11
N ARG A 156 -23.87 -31.10 9.05
CA ARG A 156 -23.41 -30.75 7.70
C ARG A 156 -24.38 -31.23 6.63
N MET A 157 -25.65 -30.87 6.81
CA MET A 157 -26.48 -30.52 5.65
C MET A 157 -26.29 -29.01 5.47
N LYS A 158 -25.66 -28.65 4.34
CA LYS A 158 -25.78 -27.32 3.76
C LYS A 158 -27.21 -27.13 3.28
#